data_AF-A0A842NIH4-F1
#
_entry.id   AF-A0A842NIH4-F1
#
_cell.length_a   1.000
_cell.length_b   1.000
_cell.length_c   1.000
_cell.angle_alpha   90.00
_cell.angle_beta   90.00
_cell.angle_gamma   90.00
#
_symmetry.space_group_name_H-M   'P 1'
#
loop_
_entity.id
_entity.type
_entity.pdbx_description
1 polymer ?
#
loop_
_entity_poly.entity_id
_entity_poly.type
_entity_poly.pdbx_seq_one_letter_code
_entity_poly.pdbx_strand_id
1 'polypeptide(L)'
;MVFGWGKKKKVEYTEPMENFVSTPQTITLDEIPKIMDDIVILRKGTLAAEIKSHRNRIDSQREILLKIANELSEDELDPDKLDPHFQIMVNRGKKEVISLIKKEFANPFPDINSPDDVMKFKKVSTAGIKKVGDMLGKHSRVIHIFAKKYAKKLTNDLKELTENLRQVDELIDNFAVTENSVKLINDLLSSREKTLEKLSKQNSRMDELKSSINEKKEKIIKFGNEINEIKNSSDYKTYLDVKSQLSDYDS
;
A
#
# COMPACT_ATOMS: atom_id res chain seq x y z
N MET A 1 -49.78 -2.31 49.06
CA MET A 1 -49.79 -2.00 47.61
C MET A 1 -48.69 -2.83 46.97
N VAL A 2 -49.07 -3.75 46.08
CA VAL A 2 -48.19 -4.78 45.52
C VAL A 2 -47.62 -4.25 44.20
N PHE A 3 -46.31 -4.04 44.14
CA PHE A 3 -45.62 -3.59 42.94
C PHE A 3 -45.54 -4.74 41.93
N GLY A 4 -46.35 -4.66 40.87
CA GLY A 4 -46.30 -5.58 39.74
C GLY A 4 -44.99 -5.43 38.97
N TRP A 5 -44.15 -6.45 39.02
CA TRP A 5 -42.99 -6.58 38.14
C TRP A 5 -43.47 -6.84 36.71
N GLY A 6 -43.50 -5.78 35.90
CA GLY A 6 -43.72 -5.88 34.47
C GLY A 6 -42.65 -6.75 33.81
N LYS A 7 -43.08 -7.78 33.09
CA LYS A 7 -42.23 -8.66 32.29
C LYS A 7 -41.47 -7.80 31.27
N LYS A 8 -40.15 -7.67 31.41
CA LYS A 8 -39.28 -7.14 30.35
C LYS A 8 -39.33 -8.11 29.17
N LYS A 9 -39.83 -7.66 28.01
CA LYS A 9 -39.67 -8.40 26.76
C LYS A 9 -38.17 -8.58 26.51
N LYS A 10 -37.73 -9.84 26.37
CA LYS A 10 -36.39 -10.14 25.85
C LYS A 10 -36.37 -9.63 24.42
N VAL A 11 -35.60 -8.58 24.17
CA VAL A 11 -35.26 -8.19 22.81
C VAL A 11 -34.27 -9.25 22.34
N GLU A 12 -34.74 -10.13 21.49
CA GLU A 12 -33.88 -11.01 20.71
C GLU A 12 -33.06 -10.11 19.81
N TYR A 13 -31.77 -9.93 20.15
CA TYR A 13 -30.82 -9.41 19.18
C TYR A 13 -30.65 -10.50 18.13
N THR A 14 -31.47 -10.47 17.08
CA THR A 14 -31.10 -11.14 15.84
C THR A 14 -29.83 -10.46 15.36
N GLU A 15 -28.68 -11.09 15.61
CA GLU A 15 -27.48 -10.83 14.83
C GLU A 15 -27.89 -10.88 13.35
N PRO A 16 -27.71 -9.82 12.55
CA PRO A 16 -27.63 -10.02 11.13
C PRO A 16 -26.20 -10.55 10.88
N MET A 17 -25.93 -11.78 11.29
CA MET A 17 -24.95 -12.58 10.56
C MET A 17 -25.62 -12.92 9.23
N GLU A 18 -25.61 -11.96 8.30
CA GLU A 18 -25.70 -12.31 6.89
C GLU A 18 -24.49 -13.22 6.64
N ASN A 19 -24.76 -14.53 6.59
CA ASN A 19 -23.86 -15.49 5.99
C ASN A 19 -23.70 -15.03 4.53
N PHE A 20 -22.66 -14.23 4.26
CA PHE A 20 -22.19 -14.00 2.90
C PHE A 20 -21.74 -15.35 2.36
N VAL A 21 -22.66 -16.06 1.72
CA VAL A 21 -22.31 -17.18 0.86
C VAL A 21 -21.55 -16.55 -0.30
N SER A 22 -20.22 -16.50 -0.18
CA SER A 22 -19.33 -16.02 -1.22
C SER A 22 -19.48 -16.97 -2.41
N THR A 23 -20.38 -16.64 -3.32
CA THR A 23 -20.52 -17.38 -4.57
C THR A 23 -19.25 -17.13 -5.39
N PRO A 24 -18.57 -18.16 -5.89
CA PRO A 24 -17.38 -17.98 -6.70
C PRO A 24 -17.70 -17.12 -7.92
N GLN A 25 -17.21 -15.88 -7.92
CA GLN A 25 -17.31 -14.97 -9.05
C GLN A 25 -16.22 -15.34 -10.05
N THR A 26 -16.63 -15.61 -11.29
CA THR A 26 -15.68 -15.74 -12.40
C THR A 26 -15.37 -14.33 -12.90
N ILE A 27 -14.09 -13.94 -12.87
CA ILE A 27 -13.62 -12.66 -13.38
C ILE A 27 -12.76 -12.88 -14.62
N THR A 28 -12.93 -12.03 -15.62
CA THR A 28 -12.06 -12.00 -16.81
C THR A 28 -10.83 -11.14 -16.53
N LEU A 29 -9.74 -11.36 -17.29
CA LEU A 29 -8.51 -10.60 -17.11
C LEU A 29 -8.70 -9.11 -17.44
N ASP A 30 -9.60 -8.79 -18.35
CA ASP A 30 -9.89 -7.42 -18.78
C ASP A 30 -10.64 -6.62 -17.70
N GLU A 31 -11.31 -7.29 -16.76
CA GLU A 31 -12.00 -6.67 -15.63
C GLU A 31 -11.06 -6.36 -14.46
N ILE A 32 -9.90 -7.00 -14.38
CA ILE A 32 -8.97 -6.87 -13.25
C ILE A 32 -8.54 -5.42 -13.01
N PRO A 33 -8.12 -4.62 -14.02
CA PRO A 33 -7.69 -3.25 -13.77
C PRO A 33 -8.76 -2.41 -13.05
N LYS A 34 -10.01 -2.52 -13.49
CA LYS A 34 -11.13 -1.81 -12.87
C LYS A 34 -11.39 -2.29 -11.43
N ILE A 35 -11.37 -3.61 -11.21
CA ILE A 35 -11.53 -4.18 -9.86
C ILE A 35 -10.41 -3.68 -8.93
N MET A 36 -9.18 -3.61 -9.43
CA MET A 36 -8.05 -3.09 -8.63
C MET A 36 -8.24 -1.61 -8.27
N ASP A 37 -8.70 -0.78 -9.20
CA ASP A 37 -9.02 0.63 -8.94
C ASP A 37 -10.13 0.77 -7.89
N ASP A 38 -11.21 -0.01 -8.02
CA ASP A 38 -12.31 -0.05 -7.06
C ASP A 38 -11.83 -0.46 -5.66
N ILE A 39 -10.94 -1.47 -5.56
CA ILE A 39 -10.31 -1.87 -4.30
C ILE A 39 -9.52 -0.72 -3.68
N VAL A 40 -8.72 0.01 -4.46
CA VAL A 40 -7.94 1.15 -3.95
C VAL A 40 -8.88 2.26 -3.45
N ILE A 41 -9.93 2.59 -4.20
CA ILE A 41 -10.93 3.59 -3.80
C ILE A 41 -11.62 3.20 -2.50
N LEU A 42 -12.09 1.95 -2.40
CA LEU A 42 -12.72 1.43 -1.19
C LEU A 42 -11.75 1.50 0.00
N ARG A 43 -10.51 1.04 -0.17
CA ARG A 43 -9.52 1.03 0.92
C ARG A 43 -9.09 2.43 1.34
N LYS A 44 -9.03 3.40 0.43
CA LYS A 44 -8.82 4.83 0.78
C LYS A 44 -9.95 5.37 1.66
N GLY A 45 -11.20 5.04 1.32
CA GLY A 45 -12.37 5.41 2.12
C GLY A 45 -12.35 4.76 3.52
N THR A 46 -12.08 3.45 3.58
CA THR A 46 -11.96 2.71 4.84
C THR A 46 -10.84 3.27 5.71
N LEU A 47 -9.65 3.49 5.15
CA LEU A 47 -8.51 4.06 5.85
C LEU A 47 -8.84 5.42 6.49
N ALA A 48 -9.49 6.31 5.73
CA ALA A 48 -9.91 7.61 6.24
C ALA A 48 -10.89 7.48 7.42
N ALA A 49 -11.86 6.56 7.33
CA ALA A 49 -12.82 6.31 8.40
C ALA A 49 -12.17 5.72 9.67
N GLU A 50 -11.28 4.74 9.51
CA GLU A 50 -10.54 4.12 10.62
C GLU A 50 -9.64 5.16 11.32
N ILE A 51 -8.85 5.91 10.55
CA ILE A 51 -7.96 6.94 11.09
C ILE A 51 -8.74 8.09 11.72
N LYS A 52 -9.93 8.43 11.21
CA LYS A 52 -10.81 9.43 11.85
C LYS A 52 -11.16 9.04 13.29
N SER A 53 -11.42 7.76 13.56
CA SER A 53 -11.67 7.26 14.92
C SER A 53 -10.44 7.45 15.82
N HIS A 54 -9.25 7.05 15.34
CA HIS A 54 -7.99 7.25 16.07
C HIS A 54 -7.68 8.73 16.29
N ARG A 55 -7.89 9.56 15.27
CA ARG A 55 -7.73 11.02 15.34
C ARG A 55 -8.56 11.59 16.47
N ASN A 56 -9.84 11.23 16.58
CA ASN A 56 -10.71 11.76 17.65
C ASN A 56 -10.22 11.38 19.06
N ARG A 57 -9.69 10.16 19.22
CA ARG A 57 -9.09 9.71 20.47
C ARG A 57 -7.81 10.49 20.81
N ILE A 58 -6.94 10.66 19.81
CA ILE A 58 -5.70 11.46 19.91
C ILE A 58 -6.03 12.92 20.24
N ASP A 59 -7.06 13.48 19.61
CA ASP A 59 -7.53 14.86 19.83
C ASP A 59 -8.02 15.05 21.27
N SER A 60 -8.82 14.10 21.77
CA SER A 60 -9.32 14.11 23.15
C SER A 60 -8.17 14.05 24.17
N GLN A 61 -7.16 13.22 23.92
CA GLN A 61 -5.97 13.12 24.79
C GLN A 61 -5.11 14.37 24.76
N ARG A 62 -5.00 15.01 23.58
CA ARG A 62 -4.35 16.32 23.45
C ARG A 62 -4.98 17.34 24.39
N GLU A 63 -6.32 17.40 24.45
CA GLU A 63 -7.02 18.31 25.37
C GLU A 63 -6.74 18.01 26.84
N ILE A 64 -6.64 16.73 27.20
CA ILE A 64 -6.26 16.33 28.57
C ILE A 64 -4.87 16.87 28.91
N LEU A 65 -3.89 16.71 28.02
CA LEU A 65 -2.53 17.24 28.23
C LEU A 65 -2.51 18.77 28.31
N LEU A 66 -3.30 19.44 27.48
CA LEU A 66 -3.44 20.90 27.53
C LEU A 66 -4.06 21.36 28.86
N LYS A 67 -5.07 20.64 29.35
CA LYS A 67 -5.69 20.90 30.66
C LYS A 67 -4.69 20.73 31.79
N ILE A 68 -3.88 19.66 31.78
CA ILE A 68 -2.82 19.45 32.77
C ILE A 68 -1.81 20.61 32.73
N ALA A 69 -1.44 21.09 31.55
CA ALA A 69 -0.52 22.23 31.44
C ALA A 69 -1.11 23.53 32.00
N ASN A 70 -2.43 23.72 31.91
CA ASN A 70 -3.13 24.85 32.52
C ASN A 70 -3.19 24.71 34.06
N GLU A 71 -3.64 23.56 34.56
CA GLU A 71 -3.66 23.25 36.01
C GLU A 71 -2.26 23.39 36.62
N LEU A 72 -1.24 22.92 35.90
CA LEU A 72 0.15 23.03 36.33
C LEU A 72 0.63 24.49 36.35
N SER A 73 0.14 25.36 35.46
CA SER A 73 0.52 26.78 35.49
C SER A 73 0.04 27.50 36.74
N GLU A 74 -1.07 27.07 37.33
CA GLU A 74 -1.67 27.64 38.54
C GLU A 74 -1.08 27.06 39.84
N ASP A 75 -0.51 25.85 39.79
CA ASP A 75 0.01 25.14 40.96
C ASP A 75 1.37 25.71 41.41
N GLU A 76 1.41 26.55 42.43
CA GLU A 76 2.66 27.14 42.93
C GLU A 76 3.56 26.13 43.64
N LEU A 77 4.87 26.37 43.56
CA LEU A 77 5.85 25.57 44.28
C LEU A 77 6.00 26.08 45.70
N ASP A 78 5.88 25.16 46.66
CA ASP A 78 6.16 25.43 48.06
C ASP A 78 7.63 25.88 48.23
N PRO A 79 7.88 27.16 48.58
CA PRO A 79 9.23 27.71 48.64
C PRO A 79 10.06 27.12 49.78
N ASP A 80 9.43 26.56 50.82
CA ASP A 80 10.12 26.05 52.01
C ASP A 80 10.66 24.63 51.82
N LYS A 81 10.34 23.98 50.70
CA LYS A 81 10.72 22.58 50.41
C LYS A 81 11.95 22.43 49.52
N LEU A 82 12.50 23.51 48.98
CA LEU A 82 13.57 23.46 47.98
C LEU A 82 14.64 24.51 48.23
N ASP A 83 15.89 24.14 47.96
CA ASP A 83 17.01 25.08 47.93
C ASP A 83 16.76 26.20 46.87
N PRO A 84 17.12 27.47 47.15
CA PRO A 84 16.84 28.59 46.24
C PRO A 84 17.41 28.41 44.83
N HIS A 85 18.60 27.80 44.67
CA HIS A 85 19.19 27.56 43.36
C HIS A 85 18.42 26.48 42.59
N PHE A 86 17.99 25.43 43.28
CA PHE A 86 17.12 24.40 42.72
C PHE A 86 15.74 24.94 42.35
N GLN A 87 15.18 25.84 43.14
CA GLN A 87 13.89 26.47 42.86
C GLN A 87 13.91 27.24 41.53
N ILE A 88 14.98 27.95 41.22
CA ILE A 88 15.15 28.66 39.94
C ILE A 88 15.13 27.69 38.76
N MET A 89 15.92 26.61 38.85
CA MET A 89 16.00 25.60 37.79
C MET A 89 14.64 24.91 37.57
N VAL A 90 13.96 24.59 38.67
CA VAL A 90 12.66 23.93 38.65
C VAL A 90 11.59 24.83 38.02
N ASN A 91 11.54 26.10 38.42
CA ASN A 91 10.62 27.09 37.84
C ASN A 91 10.85 27.29 36.34
N ARG A 92 12.12 27.31 35.91
CA ARG A 92 12.46 27.39 34.47
C ARG A 92 11.95 26.15 33.72
N GLY A 93 12.24 24.95 34.21
CA GLY A 93 11.79 23.71 33.59
C GLY A 93 10.26 23.60 33.52
N LYS A 94 9.57 23.98 34.60
CA LYS A 94 8.10 24.08 34.64
C LYS A 94 7.57 24.99 33.52
N LYS A 95 8.12 26.21 33.39
CA LYS A 95 7.70 27.18 32.36
C LYS A 95 7.95 26.65 30.94
N GLU A 96 9.10 26.01 30.69
CA GLU A 96 9.45 25.44 29.38
C GLU A 96 8.46 24.33 28.97
N VAL A 97 8.18 23.39 29.88
CA VAL A 97 7.24 22.28 29.65
C VAL A 97 5.84 22.83 29.34
N ILE A 98 5.33 23.73 30.18
CA ILE A 98 3.99 24.31 30.00
C ILE A 98 3.89 25.08 28.68
N SER A 99 4.87 25.93 28.40
CA SER A 99 4.89 26.76 27.18
C SER A 99 4.86 25.89 25.93
N LEU A 100 5.65 24.81 25.90
CA LEU A 100 5.68 23.92 24.75
C LEU A 100 4.37 23.15 24.58
N ILE A 101 3.80 22.60 25.66
CA ILE A 101 2.53 21.88 25.58
C ILE A 101 1.45 22.83 25.05
N LYS A 102 1.32 24.04 25.63
CA LYS A 102 0.36 25.04 25.15
C LYS A 102 0.61 25.40 23.69
N LYS A 103 1.86 25.54 23.26
CA LYS A 103 2.20 25.88 21.86
C LYS A 103 1.80 24.78 20.88
N GLU A 104 2.20 23.54 21.13
CA GLU A 104 2.00 22.43 20.18
C GLU A 104 0.56 21.91 20.22
N PHE A 105 -0.13 22.04 21.36
CA PHE A 105 -1.48 21.50 21.58
C PHE A 105 -2.57 22.57 21.76
N ALA A 106 -2.29 23.85 21.49
CA ALA A 106 -3.32 24.90 21.51
C ALA A 106 -4.43 24.65 20.49
N ASN A 107 -4.06 24.16 19.30
CA ASN A 107 -4.99 23.97 18.21
C ASN A 107 -5.40 22.50 18.07
N PRO A 108 -6.63 22.23 17.62
CA PRO A 108 -7.04 20.90 17.22
C PRO A 108 -6.11 20.28 16.18
N PHE A 109 -5.95 18.96 16.20
CA PHE A 109 -5.28 18.29 15.10
C PHE A 109 -6.15 18.39 13.83
N PRO A 110 -5.57 18.28 12.63
CA PRO A 110 -6.35 18.29 11.40
C PRO A 110 -7.49 17.26 11.43
N ASP A 111 -8.68 17.65 10.97
CA ASP A 111 -9.80 16.73 10.79
C ASP A 111 -9.56 15.81 9.58
N ILE A 112 -10.19 14.63 9.60
CA ILE A 112 -10.18 13.69 8.48
C ILE A 112 -11.53 13.79 7.76
N ASN A 113 -11.58 14.57 6.69
CA ASN A 113 -12.76 14.72 5.82
C ASN A 113 -12.56 14.04 4.47
N SER A 114 -11.30 13.82 4.08
CA SER A 114 -10.89 13.13 2.86
C SER A 114 -9.71 12.20 3.13
N PRO A 115 -9.44 11.23 2.24
CA PRO A 115 -8.23 10.41 2.31
C PRO A 115 -6.93 11.24 2.32
N ASP A 116 -6.91 12.38 1.63
CA ASP A 116 -5.72 13.24 1.56
C ASP A 116 -5.38 13.90 2.90
N ASP A 117 -6.38 14.09 3.78
CA ASP A 117 -6.19 14.66 5.11
C ASP A 117 -5.41 13.72 6.04
N VAL A 118 -5.40 12.41 5.78
CA VAL A 118 -4.71 11.40 6.59
C VAL A 118 -3.24 11.73 6.78
N MET A 119 -2.54 12.03 5.68
CA MET A 119 -1.10 12.32 5.72
C MET A 119 -0.81 13.65 6.40
N LYS A 120 -1.70 14.63 6.25
CA LYS A 120 -1.60 15.92 6.94
C LYS A 120 -1.77 15.75 8.45
N PHE A 121 -2.79 15.01 8.87
CA PHE A 121 -3.02 14.67 10.27
C PHE A 121 -1.79 13.96 10.86
N LYS A 122 -1.34 12.85 10.24
CA LYS A 122 -0.15 12.09 10.66
C LYS A 122 1.03 13.03 10.89
N LYS A 123 1.38 13.83 9.89
CA LYS A 123 2.54 14.72 9.96
C LYS A 123 2.47 15.69 11.15
N VAL A 124 1.31 16.33 11.35
CA VAL A 124 1.12 17.31 12.41
C VAL A 124 1.10 16.65 13.79
N SER A 125 0.36 15.55 13.94
CA SER A 125 0.23 14.86 15.23
C SER A 125 1.55 14.22 15.66
N THR A 126 2.28 13.53 14.76
CA THR A 126 3.62 13.00 15.05
C THR A 126 4.57 14.09 15.51
N ALA A 127 4.62 15.23 14.81
CA ALA A 127 5.54 16.30 15.15
C ALA A 127 5.22 16.92 16.53
N GLY A 128 3.94 17.21 16.80
CA GLY A 128 3.51 17.78 18.09
C GLY A 128 3.76 16.82 19.25
N ILE A 129 3.33 15.56 19.12
CA ILE A 129 3.50 14.52 20.16
C ILE A 129 4.98 14.29 20.44
N LYS A 130 5.83 14.20 19.41
CA LYS A 130 7.28 14.02 19.59
C LYS A 130 7.92 15.16 20.37
N LYS A 131 7.65 16.41 19.98
CA LYS A 131 8.23 17.58 20.68
C LYS A 131 7.81 17.63 22.15
N VAL A 132 6.54 17.36 22.44
CA VAL A 132 6.04 17.30 23.82
C VAL A 132 6.71 16.16 24.58
N GLY A 133 6.85 14.99 23.97
CA GLY A 133 7.56 13.86 24.56
C GLY A 133 9.02 14.14 24.86
N ASP A 134 9.75 14.74 23.92
CA ASP A 134 11.16 15.13 24.09
C ASP A 134 11.31 16.14 25.25
N MET A 135 10.40 17.10 25.38
CA MET A 135 10.41 18.09 26.45
C MET A 135 10.10 17.47 27.82
N LEU A 136 9.11 16.58 27.89
CA LEU A 136 8.79 15.84 29.11
C LEU A 136 9.94 14.91 29.52
N GLY A 137 10.63 14.28 28.56
CA GLY A 137 11.83 13.47 28.80
C GLY A 137 12.99 14.30 29.36
N LYS A 138 13.31 15.43 28.70
CA LYS A 138 14.37 16.36 29.11
C LYS A 138 14.17 16.90 30.53
N HIS A 139 12.94 17.24 30.90
CA HIS A 139 12.60 17.79 32.21
C HIS A 139 12.03 16.76 33.20
N SER A 140 12.13 15.46 32.91
CA SER A 140 11.53 14.38 33.71
C SER A 140 11.85 14.47 35.21
N ARG A 141 13.12 14.65 35.57
CA ARG A 141 13.55 14.78 36.98
C ARG A 141 12.95 16.01 37.65
N VAL A 142 12.90 17.13 36.92
CA VAL A 142 12.31 18.38 37.40
C VAL A 142 10.81 18.17 37.62
N ILE A 143 10.09 17.61 36.65
CA ILE A 143 8.65 17.29 36.71
C ILE A 143 8.33 16.37 37.90
N HIS A 144 9.15 15.35 38.17
CA HIS A 144 8.95 14.48 39.34
C HIS A 144 9.09 15.21 40.68
N ILE A 145 9.89 16.27 40.73
CA ILE A 145 10.10 17.08 41.95
C ILE A 145 8.95 18.08 42.13
N PHE A 146 8.61 18.85 41.10
CA PHE A 146 7.66 19.97 41.23
C PHE A 146 6.20 19.59 40.96
N ALA A 147 5.98 18.50 40.25
CA ALA A 147 4.68 18.12 39.73
C ALA A 147 4.46 16.62 39.90
N LYS A 148 4.86 16.05 41.05
CA LYS A 148 4.78 14.60 41.33
C LYS A 148 3.39 14.02 41.04
N LYS A 149 2.32 14.77 41.37
CA LYS A 149 0.92 14.38 41.10
C LYS A 149 0.57 14.35 39.60
N TYR A 150 1.20 15.19 38.78
CA TYR A 150 0.98 15.25 37.33
C TYR A 150 1.96 14.41 36.53
N ALA A 151 3.16 14.12 37.05
CA ALA A 151 4.22 13.40 36.35
C ALA A 151 3.72 12.06 35.79
N LYS A 152 3.09 11.25 36.64
CA LYS A 152 2.52 9.96 36.23
C LYS A 152 1.41 10.11 35.19
N LYS A 153 0.58 11.15 35.31
CA LYS A 153 -0.53 11.43 34.40
C LYS A 153 -0.02 11.85 33.02
N LEU A 154 0.90 12.83 32.96
CA LEU A 154 1.57 13.27 31.74
C LEU A 154 2.25 12.11 31.00
N THR A 155 2.96 11.24 31.73
CA THR A 155 3.61 10.06 31.13
C THR A 155 2.60 9.07 30.57
N ASN A 156 1.53 8.77 31.32
CA ASN A 156 0.51 7.83 30.87
C ASN A 156 -0.26 8.34 29.65
N ASP A 157 -0.71 9.60 29.69
CA ASP A 157 -1.47 10.22 28.60
C ASP A 157 -0.61 10.35 27.33
N LEU A 158 0.67 10.70 27.46
CA LEU A 158 1.62 10.72 26.34
C LEU A 158 1.86 9.31 25.76
N LYS A 159 1.95 8.29 26.61
CA LYS A 159 2.09 6.90 26.17
C LYS A 159 0.87 6.46 25.37
N GLU A 160 -0.33 6.81 25.82
CA GLU A 160 -1.57 6.49 25.11
C GLU A 160 -1.67 7.21 23.76
N LEU A 161 -1.25 8.48 23.69
CA LEU A 161 -1.12 9.23 22.43
C LEU A 161 -0.16 8.56 21.45
N THR A 162 1.00 8.13 21.94
CA THR A 162 2.03 7.49 21.12
C THR A 162 1.55 6.14 20.60
N GLU A 163 0.84 5.37 21.42
CA GLU A 163 0.26 4.08 21.01
C GLU A 163 -0.86 4.25 19.98
N ASN A 164 -1.75 5.23 20.16
CA ASN A 164 -2.77 5.54 19.15
C ASN A 164 -2.14 6.00 17.83
N LEU A 165 -1.05 6.78 17.88
CA LEU A 165 -0.32 7.22 16.69
C LEU A 165 0.35 6.03 15.99
N ARG A 166 0.89 5.07 16.74
CA ARG A 166 1.45 3.81 16.21
C ARG A 166 0.40 3.01 15.43
N GLN A 167 -0.83 2.94 15.94
CA GLN A 167 -1.94 2.29 15.22
C GLN A 167 -2.29 3.00 13.91
N VAL A 168 -2.20 4.34 13.88
CA VAL A 168 -2.35 5.11 12.63
C VAL A 168 -1.23 4.77 11.62
N ASP A 169 0.02 4.64 12.08
CA ASP A 169 1.13 4.21 11.22
C ASP A 169 0.89 2.81 10.64
N GLU A 170 0.47 1.85 11.47
CA GLU A 170 0.17 0.49 11.01
C GLU A 170 -0.93 0.45 9.94
N LEU A 171 -2.00 1.25 10.10
CA LEU A 171 -3.07 1.35 9.11
C LEU A 171 -2.56 1.91 7.78
N ILE A 172 -1.71 2.94 7.82
CA ILE A 172 -1.11 3.54 6.63
C ILE A 172 -0.17 2.56 5.93
N ASP A 173 0.65 1.84 6.69
CA ASP A 173 1.58 0.85 6.14
C ASP A 173 0.84 -0.32 5.49
N ASN A 174 -0.24 -0.80 6.13
CA ASN A 174 -1.13 -1.82 5.56
C ASN A 174 -1.79 -1.36 4.25
N PHE A 175 -2.18 -0.09 4.17
CA PHE A 175 -2.70 0.48 2.93
C PHE A 175 -1.62 0.55 1.84
N ALA A 176 -0.39 0.95 2.18
CA ALA A 176 0.72 0.98 1.23
C ALA A 176 1.05 -0.43 0.67
N VAL A 177 0.95 -1.48 1.48
CA VAL A 177 1.06 -2.88 1.00
C VAL A 177 -0.02 -3.19 -0.04
N THR A 178 -1.24 -2.70 0.16
CA THR A 178 -2.35 -2.88 -0.79
C THR A 178 -2.05 -2.16 -2.11
N GLU A 179 -1.63 -0.89 -2.06
CA GLU A 179 -1.28 -0.12 -3.27
C GLU A 179 -0.14 -0.77 -4.07
N ASN A 180 0.89 -1.27 -3.38
CA ASN A 180 2.01 -1.96 -4.02
C ASN A 180 1.56 -3.28 -4.68
N SER A 181 0.65 -4.03 -4.04
CA SER A 181 0.12 -5.27 -4.59
C SER A 181 -0.71 -5.02 -5.85
N VAL A 182 -1.55 -3.98 -5.82
CA VAL A 182 -2.34 -3.53 -6.98
C VAL A 182 -1.42 -3.13 -8.14
N LYS A 183 -0.39 -2.33 -7.86
CA LYS A 183 0.58 -1.92 -8.86
C LYS A 183 1.28 -3.12 -9.50
N LEU A 184 1.73 -4.08 -8.68
CA LEU A 184 2.36 -5.31 -9.17
C LEU A 184 1.45 -6.11 -10.11
N ILE A 185 0.17 -6.25 -9.76
CA ILE A 185 -0.82 -6.94 -10.60
C ILE A 185 -0.96 -6.24 -11.96
N ASN A 186 -1.08 -4.91 -11.98
CA ASN A 186 -1.18 -4.13 -13.22
C ASN A 186 0.08 -4.24 -14.09
N ASP A 187 1.27 -4.24 -13.48
CA ASP A 187 2.54 -4.42 -14.17
C ASP A 187 2.66 -5.82 -14.81
N LEU A 188 2.16 -6.86 -14.11
CA LEU A 188 2.11 -8.23 -14.63
C LEU A 188 1.13 -8.37 -15.79
N LEU A 189 -0.05 -7.74 -15.72
CA LEU A 189 -1.02 -7.71 -16.81
C LEU A 189 -0.42 -7.06 -18.06
N SER A 190 0.21 -5.90 -17.90
CA SER A 190 0.91 -5.20 -18.99
C SER A 190 2.03 -6.05 -19.61
N SER A 191 2.74 -6.81 -18.78
CA SER A 191 3.81 -7.72 -19.23
C SER A 191 3.26 -8.91 -20.01
N ARG A 192 2.10 -9.44 -19.60
CA ARG A 192 1.38 -10.50 -20.30
C ARG A 192 0.93 -10.04 -21.69
N GLU A 193 0.34 -8.85 -21.80
CA GLU A 193 -0.09 -8.29 -23.10
C GLU A 193 1.07 -8.20 -24.08
N LYS A 194 2.22 -7.66 -23.66
CA LYS A 194 3.44 -7.61 -24.48
C LYS A 194 3.91 -9.01 -24.91
N THR A 195 3.74 -10.00 -24.05
CA THR A 195 4.12 -11.39 -24.36
C THR A 195 3.17 -11.99 -25.40
N LEU A 196 1.87 -11.75 -25.28
CA LEU A 196 0.87 -12.19 -26.27
C LEU A 196 1.11 -11.54 -27.64
N GLU A 197 1.45 -10.26 -27.68
CA GLU A 197 1.77 -9.58 -28.93
C GLU A 197 2.98 -10.21 -29.64
N LYS A 198 4.05 -10.52 -28.87
CA LYS A 198 5.22 -11.22 -29.40
C LYS A 198 4.87 -12.60 -29.93
N LEU A 199 4.05 -13.36 -29.21
CA LEU A 199 3.62 -14.69 -29.62
C LEU A 199 2.79 -14.62 -30.91
N SER A 200 1.90 -13.65 -31.03
CA SER A 200 1.13 -13.41 -32.25
C SER A 200 2.04 -13.14 -33.46
N LYS A 201 3.07 -12.28 -33.30
CA LYS A 201 4.05 -11.99 -34.37
C LYS A 201 4.90 -13.22 -34.74
N GLN A 202 5.21 -14.07 -33.77
CA GLN A 202 5.95 -15.31 -34.02
C GLN A 202 5.08 -16.32 -34.80
N ASN A 203 3.80 -16.44 -34.44
CA ASN A 203 2.87 -17.33 -35.14
C ASN A 203 2.67 -16.90 -36.60
N SER A 204 2.47 -15.60 -36.88
CA SER A 204 2.34 -15.12 -38.25
C SER A 204 3.58 -15.44 -39.09
N ARG A 205 4.77 -15.21 -38.53
CA ARG A 205 6.04 -15.55 -39.19
C ARG A 205 6.19 -17.05 -39.44
N MET A 206 5.73 -17.89 -38.52
CA MET A 206 5.74 -19.34 -38.69
C MET A 206 4.84 -19.77 -39.86
N ASP A 207 3.68 -19.14 -40.03
CA ASP A 207 2.77 -19.45 -41.13
C ASP A 207 3.29 -18.97 -42.49
N GLU A 208 3.96 -17.81 -42.53
CA GLU A 208 4.70 -17.34 -43.71
C GLU A 208 5.82 -18.32 -44.12
N LEU A 209 6.58 -18.82 -43.14
CA LEU A 209 7.65 -19.79 -43.38
C LEU A 209 7.10 -21.14 -43.86
N LYS A 210 5.99 -21.63 -43.30
CA LYS A 210 5.32 -22.86 -43.78
C LYS A 210 4.88 -22.71 -45.23
N SER A 211 4.29 -21.57 -45.58
CA SER A 211 3.86 -21.27 -46.95
C SER A 211 5.06 -21.27 -47.91
N SER A 212 6.14 -20.57 -47.52
CA SER A 212 7.39 -20.54 -48.28
C SER A 212 8.02 -21.93 -48.47
N ILE A 213 7.94 -22.80 -47.45
CA ILE A 213 8.43 -24.19 -47.53
C ILE A 213 7.59 -24.99 -48.54
N ASN A 214 6.27 -24.85 -48.50
CA ASN A 214 5.38 -25.57 -49.43
C ASN A 214 5.64 -25.13 -50.88
N GLU A 215 5.75 -23.83 -51.15
CA GLU A 215 6.10 -23.33 -52.49
C GLU A 215 7.44 -23.88 -52.98
N LYS A 216 8.46 -23.94 -52.10
CA LYS A 216 9.77 -24.50 -52.45
C LYS A 216 9.68 -26.01 -52.74
N LYS A 217 8.88 -26.76 -51.98
CA LYS A 217 8.64 -28.19 -52.24
C LYS A 217 7.99 -28.41 -53.61
N GLU A 218 6.98 -27.62 -53.96
CA GLU A 218 6.35 -27.68 -55.27
C GLU A 218 7.34 -27.40 -56.41
N LYS A 219 8.20 -26.38 -56.25
CA LYS A 219 9.27 -26.08 -57.21
C LYS A 219 10.27 -27.23 -57.35
N ILE A 220 10.66 -27.88 -56.25
CA ILE A 220 11.55 -29.05 -56.28
C ILE A 220 10.91 -30.19 -57.08
N ILE A 221 9.62 -30.48 -56.84
CA ILE A 221 8.88 -31.51 -57.59
C ILE A 221 8.85 -31.15 -59.08
N LYS A 222 8.54 -29.90 -59.42
CA LYS A 222 8.51 -29.42 -60.80
C LYS A 222 9.87 -29.59 -61.49
N PHE A 223 10.94 -29.12 -60.87
CA PHE A 223 12.30 -29.27 -61.42
C PHE A 223 12.73 -30.73 -61.53
N GLY A 224 12.33 -31.59 -60.58
CA GLY A 224 12.56 -33.03 -60.66
C GLY A 224 11.90 -33.65 -61.89
N ASN A 225 10.67 -33.24 -62.20
CA ASN A 225 9.95 -33.69 -63.40
C ASN A 225 10.62 -33.17 -64.68
N GLU A 226 10.96 -31.88 -64.74
CA GLU A 226 11.66 -31.27 -65.89
C GLU A 226 13.00 -31.98 -66.18
N ILE A 227 13.79 -32.31 -65.14
CA ILE A 227 15.05 -33.07 -65.28
C ILE A 227 14.78 -34.47 -65.86
N ASN A 228 13.74 -35.16 -65.40
CA ASN A 228 13.39 -36.49 -65.89
C ASN A 228 12.93 -36.45 -67.36
N GLU A 229 12.15 -35.44 -67.75
CA GLU A 229 11.76 -35.23 -69.15
C GLU A 229 12.98 -35.01 -70.05
N ILE A 230 13.90 -34.13 -69.65
CA ILE A 230 15.15 -33.88 -70.38
C ILE A 230 15.95 -35.18 -70.53
N LYS A 231 16.14 -35.95 -69.46
CA LYS A 231 16.89 -37.22 -69.51
C LYS A 231 16.27 -38.27 -70.44
N ASN A 232 14.95 -38.26 -70.58
CA ASN A 232 14.23 -39.21 -71.44
C ASN A 232 14.09 -38.73 -72.89
N SER A 233 14.41 -37.47 -73.17
CA SER A 233 14.35 -36.88 -74.51
C SER A 233 15.30 -37.58 -75.50
N SER A 234 14.95 -37.51 -76.79
CA SER A 234 15.82 -37.97 -77.87
C SER A 234 17.16 -37.24 -77.84
N ASP A 235 17.12 -35.93 -77.65
CA ASP A 235 18.28 -35.05 -77.78
C ASP A 235 19.33 -35.36 -76.71
N TYR A 236 18.90 -35.67 -75.48
CA TYR A 236 19.80 -36.08 -74.42
C TYR A 236 20.42 -37.47 -74.67
N LYS A 237 19.65 -38.41 -75.25
CA LYS A 237 20.20 -39.71 -75.67
C LYS A 237 21.23 -39.57 -76.80
N THR A 238 20.95 -38.71 -77.78
CA THR A 238 21.89 -38.39 -78.85
C THR A 238 23.15 -37.71 -78.31
N TYR A 239 23.01 -36.79 -77.36
CA TYR A 239 24.15 -36.19 -76.66
C TYR A 239 25.02 -37.24 -75.97
N LEU A 240 24.40 -38.21 -75.25
CA LEU A 240 25.14 -39.28 -74.60
C LEU A 240 25.91 -40.16 -75.59
N ASP A 241 25.28 -40.53 -76.71
CA ASP A 241 25.90 -41.36 -77.76
C ASP A 241 27.12 -40.67 -78.41
N VAL A 242 26.97 -39.39 -78.80
CA VAL A 242 28.06 -38.58 -79.34
C VAL A 242 29.19 -38.41 -78.32
N LYS A 243 28.85 -38.23 -77.04
CA LYS A 243 29.85 -38.11 -75.97
C LYS A 243 30.64 -39.40 -75.75
N SER A 244 29.99 -40.57 -75.79
CA SER A 244 30.70 -41.86 -75.69
C SER A 244 31.63 -42.10 -76.87
N GLN A 245 31.17 -41.77 -78.09
CA GLN A 245 32.00 -41.89 -79.28
C GLN A 245 33.26 -41.02 -79.17
N LEU A 246 33.13 -39.78 -78.67
CA LEU A 246 34.26 -38.87 -78.48
C LEU A 246 35.23 -39.35 -77.38
N SER A 247 34.75 -39.94 -76.28
CA SER A 247 35.64 -40.44 -75.23
C SER A 247 36.49 -41.64 -75.66
N ASP A 248 36.02 -42.41 -76.64
CA ASP A 248 36.78 -43.52 -77.22
C ASP A 248 37.94 -43.03 -78.11
N TYR A 249 37.95 -41.75 -78.50
CA TYR A 249 39.04 -41.13 -79.27
C TYR A 249 40.13 -40.46 -78.41
N ASP A 250 39.89 -40.29 -77.09
CA ASP A 250 40.82 -39.65 -76.14
C ASP A 250 41.60 -40.67 -75.28
N SER A 251 41.46 -41.99 -75.52
CA SER A 251 42.26 -43.08 -74.91
C SER A 251 43.26 -43.69 -75.91
#